data_AF-A0A3D2YIL2-F1
#
_entry.id   AF-A0A3D2YIL2-F1
#
_cell.length_a   1.000
_cell.length_b   1.000
_cell.length_c   1.000
_cell.angle_alpha   90.00
_cell.angle_beta   90.00
_cell.angle_gamma   90.00
#
_symmetry.space_group_name_H-M   'P 1'
#
loop_
_entity.id
_entity.type
_entity.pdbx_description
1 polymer ?
#
loop_
_entity_poly.entity_id
_entity_poly.type
_entity_poly.pdbx_seq_one_letter_code
_entity_poly.pdbx_strand_id
1 'polypeptide(L)' 'MTVFEAYITNLGQYAEGQLVGETLKFPATTEEVQSLLKNIDVDGVRYEEFFITAFDG' A
#
# COMPACT_ATOMS: atom_id res chain seq x y z
N MET A 1 16.64 12.62 10.90
CA MET A 1 16.00 11.34 10.52
C MET A 1 15.76 11.41 9.03
N THR A 2 16.32 10.48 8.26
CA THR A 2 15.90 10.29 6.86
C THR A 2 14.51 9.68 6.90
N VAL A 3 13.56 10.31 6.21
CA VAL A 3 12.21 9.78 6.05
C VAL A 3 12.25 8.93 4.79
N PHE A 4 11.96 7.65 4.93
CA PHE A 4 11.82 6.73 3.80
C PHE A 4 10.33 6.65 3.47
N GLU A 5 9.97 6.49 2.20
CA GLU A 5 8.59 6.29 1.78
C GLU A 5 8.46 5.23 0.69
N ALA A 6 7.33 4.52 0.70
CA ALA A 6 7.01 3.49 -0.28
C ALA A 6 5.61 3.70 -0.83
N TYR A 7 5.44 3.58 -2.15
CA TYR A 7 4.13 3.55 -2.78
C TYR A 7 3.61 2.11 -2.80
N ILE A 8 2.52 1.86 -2.07
CA ILE A 8 1.91 0.53 -1.91
C ILE A 8 0.71 0.42 -2.84
N THR A 9 0.65 -0.64 -3.65
CA THR A 9 -0.39 -0.84 -4.68
C THR A 9 -1.12 -2.16 -4.46
N ASN A 10 -2.43 -2.16 -4.68
CA ASN A 10 -3.27 -3.37 -4.65
C ASN A 10 -3.00 -4.23 -5.89
N LEU A 11 -2.55 -5.48 -5.69
CA LEU A 11 -2.15 -6.36 -6.79
C LEU A 11 -3.33 -6.82 -7.64
N GLY A 12 -4.46 -7.17 -7.02
CA GLY A 12 -5.62 -7.67 -7.75
C GLY A 12 -6.25 -6.59 -8.61
N GLN A 13 -6.39 -5.38 -8.08
CA GLN A 13 -6.87 -4.22 -8.85
C GLN A 13 -5.87 -3.81 -9.95
N TYR A 14 -4.56 -3.89 -9.70
CA TYR A 14 -3.55 -3.69 -10.73
C TYR A 14 -3.68 -4.68 -11.88
N ALA A 15 -3.92 -5.96 -11.58
CA ALA A 15 -4.17 -6.99 -12.59
C ALA A 15 -5.48 -6.75 -13.37
N GLU A 16 -6.47 -6.08 -12.76
CA GLU A 16 -7.71 -5.61 -13.39
C GLU A 16 -7.53 -4.28 -14.17
N GLY A 17 -6.31 -3.75 -14.26
CA GLY A 17 -5.99 -2.51 -14.97
C GLY A 17 -6.32 -1.23 -14.20
N GLN A 18 -6.58 -1.33 -12.89
CA GLN A 18 -6.81 -0.20 -12.00
C GLN A 18 -5.53 0.16 -11.25
N LEU A 19 -5.18 1.45 -11.20
CA LEU A 19 -4.01 1.94 -10.48
C LEU A 19 -4.41 2.46 -9.11
N VAL A 20 -4.65 1.55 -8.17
CA VAL A 20 -5.05 1.88 -6.79
C VAL A 20 -3.90 1.60 -5.83
N GLY A 21 -3.38 2.66 -5.22
CA GLY A 21 -2.26 2.63 -4.28
C GLY A 21 -2.13 3.93 -3.49
N GLU A 22 -1.32 3.91 -2.44
CA GLU A 22 -1.07 5.04 -1.53
C GLU A 22 0.37 5.03 -1.00
N THR A 23 0.92 6.19 -0.66
CA THR A 23 2.26 6.34 -0.08
C THR A 23 2.26 6.08 1.42
N LEU A 24 3.10 5.14 1.87
CA LEU A 24 3.41 4.89 3.28
C LEU A 24 4.75 5.54 3.66
N LYS A 25 4.77 6.31 4.76
CA LYS A 25 6.00 6.92 5.31
C LYS A 25 6.53 6.10 6.47
N PHE A 26 7.86 6.02 6.61
CA PHE A 26 8.52 5.25 7.66
C PHE A 26 9.23 6.13 8.71
N PRO A 27 9.28 5.70 9.99
CA PRO A 27 8.63 4.50 10.52
C PRO A 27 7.10 4.65 10.56
N ALA A 28 6.38 3.56 10.25
CA ALA A 28 4.91 3.50 10.30
C ALA A 28 4.46 2.63 11.47
N THR A 29 3.32 2.97 12.08
CA THR A 29 2.66 2.09 13.05
C THR A 29 1.83 1.02 12.34
N THR A 30 1.45 -0.03 13.07
CA THR A 30 0.54 -1.06 12.56
C THR A 30 -0.79 -0.44 12.11
N GLU A 31 -1.32 0.54 12.84
CA GLU A 31 -2.58 1.22 12.53
C GLU A 31 -2.48 2.02 11.23
N GLU A 32 -1.34 2.67 10.97
CA GLU A 32 -1.09 3.39 9.71
C GLU A 32 -1.03 2.41 8.53
N VAL A 33 -0.34 1.28 8.70
CA VAL A 33 -0.28 0.22 7.67
C VAL A 33 -1.67 -0.35 7.39
N GLN A 34 -2.43 -0.72 8.43
CA GLN A 34 -3.77 -1.30 8.25
C GLN A 34 -4.77 -0.30 7.66
N SER A 35 -4.67 0.97 8.04
CA SER A 35 -5.51 2.03 7.48
C SER A 35 -5.22 2.23 5.99
N LEU A 36 -3.94 2.24 5.60
CA LEU A 36 -3.54 2.35 4.20
C LEU A 36 -4.05 1.15 3.39
N LEU A 37 -3.83 -0.08 3.87
CA LEU A 37 -4.29 -1.29 3.16
C LEU A 37 -5.81 -1.26 2.93
N LYS A 38 -6.57 -0.85 3.93
CA LYS A 38 -8.02 -0.67 3.81
C LYS A 38 -8.40 0.41 2.79
N ASN A 39 -7.66 1.52 2.72
CA ASN A 39 -7.92 2.60 1.77
C ASN A 39 -7.71 2.17 0.31
N ILE A 40 -6.82 1.20 0.07
CA ILE A 40 -6.55 0.65 -1.26
C ILE A 40 -7.33 -0.65 -1.52
N ASP A 41 -8.42 -0.88 -0.77
CA ASP A 41 -9.31 -2.04 -0.83
C ASP A 41 -8.64 -3.40 -0.58
N VAL A 42 -7.47 -3.43 0.06
CA VAL A 42 -6.83 -4.66 0.55
C VAL A 42 -7.39 -4.98 1.92
N ASP A 43 -8.55 -5.65 1.93
CA ASP A 43 -9.35 -5.93 3.11
C ASP A 43 -9.26 -7.39 3.61
N GLY A 44 -8.53 -8.24 2.88
CA GLY A 44 -8.42 -9.67 3.21
C GLY A 44 -9.65 -10.50 2.83
N VAL A 45 -10.60 -9.94 2.09
CA VAL A 45 -11.81 -10.63 1.62
C VAL A 45 -11.80 -10.78 0.11
N ARG A 46 -11.69 -9.65 -0.61
CA ARG A 46 -11.69 -9.64 -2.08
C ARG A 46 -10.29 -9.43 -2.65
N TYR A 47 -9.50 -8.58 -2.01
CA TYR A 47 -8.13 -8.33 -2.39
C TYR A 47 -7.23 -8.54 -1.17
N GLU A 48 -6.29 -9.47 -1.29
CA GLU A 48 -5.42 -9.91 -0.19
C GLU A 48 -3.96 -9.49 -0.41
N GLU A 49 -3.56 -9.31 -1.67
CA GLU A 49 -2.16 -9.09 -2.06
C GLU A 49 -1.89 -7.63 -2.45
N PHE A 50 -0.71 -7.15 -2.06
CA PHE A 50 -0.19 -5.83 -2.39
C PHE A 50 1.31 -5.91 -2.71
N PHE A 51 1.84 -4.88 -3.36
CA PHE A 51 3.27 -4.77 -3.63
C PHE A 51 3.77 -3.32 -3.54
N ILE A 52 5.07 -3.15 -3.34
CA ILE A 52 5.73 -1.84 -3.37
C ILE A 52 6.04 -1.51 -4.83
N THR A 53 5.41 -0.46 -5.37
CA THR A 53 5.66 0.01 -6.74
C THR A 53 6.85 0.96 -6.83
N ALA A 54 7.06 1.78 -5.79
CA ALA A 54 8.17 2.72 -5.71
C ALA A 54 8.65 2.84 -4.27
N PHE A 55 9.94 3.12 -4.08
CA PHE A 55 10.58 3.31 -2.78
C PHE A 55 11.60 4.44 -2.87
N ASP A 56 11.58 5.37 -1.92
CA ASP A 56 12.56 6.45 -1.75
C ASP A 56 13.18 6.38 -0.35
N GLY A 57 14.51 6.51 -0.28
CA GLY A 57 15.29 6.21 0.92
C GLY A 57 16.70 6.79 0.99
#